data_AF-A0A0B7C778-F1
#
_entry.id   AF-A0A0B7C778-F1
#
_cell.length_a   1.000
_cell.length_b   1.000
_cell.length_c   1.000
_cell.angle_alpha   90.00
_cell.angle_beta   90.00
_cell.angle_gamma   90.00
#
_symmetry.space_group_name_H-M   'P 1'
#
loop_
_entity.id
_entity.type
_entity.pdbx_description
1 polymer ?
#
loop_
_entity_poly.entity_id
_entity_poly.type
_entity_poly.pdbx_seq_one_letter_code
_entity_poly.pdbx_strand_id
1 'polypeptide(L)'
;EYARDFFKIQKTFAIRVKKMQMDYDELEREVKKQQRQDHTAGKEISVPDLEPFKMPEILGAVDFMSNGVADFKEIVPVIGIMCNPGLRKHHWDAMSDIAGFNLTPDAG
;
A
#
# COMPACT_ATOMS: atom_id res chain seq x y z
N GLU A 1 -0.92 -8.13 -17.69
CA GLU A 1 -2.36 -7.80 -17.61
C GLU A 1 -2.73 -7.16 -16.27
N TYR A 2 -2.54 -7.87 -15.16
CA TYR A 2 -2.90 -7.44 -13.79
C TYR A 2 -2.36 -6.08 -13.32
N ALA A 3 -1.13 -5.69 -13.69
CA ALA A 3 -0.55 -4.42 -13.26
C ALA A 3 -1.39 -3.20 -13.71
N ARG A 4 -2.00 -3.28 -14.90
CA ARG A 4 -2.86 -2.21 -15.41
C ARG A 4 -4.15 -2.12 -14.62
N ASP A 5 -4.70 -3.24 -14.18
CA ASP A 5 -5.94 -3.27 -13.41
C ASP A 5 -5.72 -2.83 -11.97
N PHE A 6 -4.61 -3.23 -11.34
CA PHE A 6 -4.19 -2.66 -10.04
C PHE A 6 -4.03 -1.16 -10.11
N PHE A 7 -3.37 -0.64 -11.15
CA PHE A 7 -3.22 0.81 -11.34
C PHE A 7 -4.56 1.54 -11.51
N LYS A 8 -5.50 0.96 -12.28
CA LYS A 8 -6.86 1.54 -12.43
C LYS A 8 -7.59 1.59 -11.09
N ILE A 9 -7.52 0.50 -10.32
CA ILE A 9 -8.14 0.38 -8.99
C ILE A 9 -7.51 1.39 -8.02
N GLN A 10 -6.19 1.48 -7.97
CA GLN A 10 -5.49 2.46 -7.15
C GLN A 10 -5.91 3.89 -7.51
N LYS A 11 -6.02 4.20 -8.81
CA LYS A 11 -6.44 5.52 -9.29
C LYS A 11 -7.87 5.87 -8.88
N THR A 12 -8.82 4.94 -8.99
CA THR A 12 -10.21 5.21 -8.59
C THR A 12 -10.33 5.46 -7.09
N PHE A 13 -9.60 4.69 -6.26
CA PHE A 13 -9.56 4.92 -4.83
C PHE A 13 -8.87 6.23 -4.47
N ALA A 14 -7.73 6.55 -5.08
CA ALA A 14 -7.01 7.80 -4.84
C ALA A 14 -7.88 9.04 -5.13
N ILE A 15 -8.65 9.02 -6.24
CA ILE A 15 -9.59 10.10 -6.55
C ILE A 15 -10.67 10.22 -5.47
N ARG A 16 -11.24 9.10 -5.00
CA ARG A 16 -12.25 9.10 -3.94
C ARG A 16 -11.69 9.61 -2.62
N VAL A 17 -10.48 9.20 -2.24
CA VAL A 17 -9.81 9.69 -1.02
C VAL A 17 -9.56 11.18 -1.10
N LYS A 18 -9.09 11.68 -2.24
CA LYS A 18 -8.92 13.13 -2.46
C LYS A 18 -10.24 13.88 -2.32
N LYS A 19 -11.35 13.31 -2.82
CA LYS A 19 -12.67 13.91 -2.62
C LYS A 19 -13.08 13.92 -1.14
N MET A 20 -12.92 12.81 -0.43
CA MET A 20 -13.24 12.74 1.00
C MET A 20 -12.42 13.75 1.82
N GLN A 21 -11.14 13.94 1.48
CA GLN A 21 -10.29 14.96 2.11
C GLN A 21 -10.82 16.38 1.84
N MET A 22 -11.20 16.69 0.59
CA MET A 22 -11.75 18.02 0.26
C MET A 22 -13.06 18.29 1.01
N ASP A 23 -13.96 17.30 1.06
CA ASP A 23 -15.24 17.40 1.77
C ASP A 23 -15.00 17.59 3.29
N TYR A 24 -13.98 16.93 3.87
CA TYR A 24 -13.56 17.13 5.26
C TYR A 24 -13.01 18.54 5.53
N ASP A 25 -12.08 19.01 4.69
CA ASP A 25 -11.50 20.34 4.82
C ASP A 25 -12.57 21.45 4.67
N GLU A 26 -13.62 21.21 3.88
CA GLU A 26 -14.76 22.11 3.74
C GLU A 26 -15.58 22.18 5.04
N LEU A 27 -15.92 21.03 5.62
CA LEU A 27 -16.58 20.91 6.93
C LEU A 27 -15.80 21.64 8.04
N GLU A 28 -14.48 21.46 8.07
CA GLU A 28 -13.62 22.13 9.06
C GLU A 28 -13.66 23.66 8.90
N ARG A 29 -13.65 24.17 7.66
CA ARG A 29 -13.77 25.61 7.38
C ARG A 29 -15.12 26.16 7.78
N GLU A 30 -16.21 25.42 7.55
CA GLU A 30 -17.56 25.82 7.94
C GLU A 30 -17.73 25.90 9.45
N VAL A 31 -17.26 24.88 10.18
CA VAL A 31 -17.26 24.87 11.64
C VAL A 31 -16.48 26.06 12.19
N LYS A 32 -15.28 26.33 11.66
CA LYS A 32 -14.46 27.47 12.09
C LYS A 32 -15.12 28.82 11.78
N LYS A 33 -15.87 28.91 10.68
CA LYS A 33 -16.64 30.11 10.32
C LYS A 33 -17.82 30.33 11.27
N GLN A 34 -18.56 29.28 11.61
CA GLN A 34 -19.65 29.33 12.59
C GLN A 34 -19.13 29.75 13.97
N GLN A 35 -18.03 29.17 14.45
CA GLN A 35 -17.41 29.54 15.73
C GLN A 35 -17.07 31.04 15.80
N ARG A 36 -16.56 31.62 14.71
CA ARG A 36 -16.28 33.08 14.64
C ARG A 36 -17.56 33.91 14.68
N GLN A 37 -18.63 33.45 14.05
CA GLN A 37 -19.93 34.12 14.07
C GLN A 37 -20.56 34.07 15.46
N ASP A 38 -20.57 32.90 16.11
CA ASP A 38 -21.11 32.73 17.45
C ASP A 38 -20.34 33.56 18.49
N HIS A 39 -19.00 33.60 18.40
CA HIS A 39 -18.16 34.46 19.23
C HIS A 39 -18.51 35.95 19.04
N THR A 40 -18.74 36.39 17.80
CA THR A 40 -19.12 37.79 17.52
C THR A 40 -20.54 38.11 18.01
N ALA A 41 -21.44 37.12 18.01
CA ALA A 41 -22.82 37.24 18.47
C ALA A 41 -22.98 37.08 20.01
N GLY A 42 -21.89 36.88 20.75
CA GLY A 42 -21.92 36.68 22.20
C GLY A 42 -22.54 35.35 22.64
N LYS A 43 -22.63 34.36 21.74
CA LYS A 43 -23.04 32.99 22.08
C LYS A 43 -21.85 32.23 22.68
N GLU A 44 -22.16 31.30 23.58
CA GLU A 44 -21.19 30.35 24.12
C GLU A 44 -20.61 29.52 22.98
N ILE A 45 -19.27 29.48 22.86
CA ILE A 45 -18.58 28.71 21.81
C ILE A 45 -18.68 27.23 22.17
N SER A 46 -19.51 26.48 21.45
CA SER A 46 -19.37 25.03 21.42
C SER A 46 -18.19 24.67 20.52
N VAL A 47 -17.36 23.72 20.95
CA VAL A 47 -16.35 23.10 20.08
C VAL A 47 -17.03 21.88 19.46
N PRO A 48 -17.39 21.89 18.17
CA PRO A 48 -17.92 20.69 17.54
C PRO A 48 -16.83 19.64 17.51
N ASP A 49 -17.15 18.46 18.05
CA ASP A 49 -16.29 17.28 18.00
C ASP A 49 -16.32 16.72 16.58
N LEU A 50 -15.48 17.27 15.70
CA LEU A 50 -15.25 16.72 14.37
C LEU A 50 -14.32 15.51 14.53
N GLU A 51 -14.81 14.32 14.18
CA GLU A 51 -13.93 13.16 14.08
C GLU A 51 -12.75 13.46 13.14
N PRO A 52 -11.52 13.06 13.49
CA PRO A 52 -10.36 13.27 12.62
C PRO A 52 -10.53 12.50 11.32
N PHE A 53 -10.09 13.08 10.20
CA PHE A 53 -10.10 12.39 8.92
C PHE A 53 -9.29 11.08 9.01
N LYS A 54 -9.96 9.94 8.80
CA LYS A 54 -9.32 8.62 8.75
C LYS A 54 -9.10 8.20 7.30
N MET A 55 -7.84 7.97 6.93
CA MET A 55 -7.52 7.47 5.60
C MET A 55 -8.15 6.07 5.39
N PRO A 56 -8.81 5.82 4.24
CA PRO A 56 -9.40 4.52 3.96
C PRO A 56 -8.35 3.40 3.92
N GLU A 57 -8.57 2.34 4.71
CA GLU A 57 -7.66 1.20 4.84
C GLU A 57 -7.44 0.46 3.51
N ILE A 58 -8.38 0.58 2.56
CA ILE A 58 -8.31 -0.07 1.25
C ILE A 58 -7.12 0.38 0.40
N LEU A 59 -6.64 1.63 0.56
CA LEU A 59 -5.44 2.09 -0.15
C LEU A 59 -4.20 1.33 0.30
N GLY A 60 -4.06 1.12 1.61
CA GLY A 60 -2.96 0.34 2.17
C GLY A 60 -2.93 -1.09 1.63
N ALA A 61 -4.10 -1.72 1.48
CA ALA A 61 -4.20 -3.04 0.89
C ALA A 61 -3.77 -3.07 -0.59
N VAL A 62 -4.19 -2.08 -1.39
CA VAL A 62 -3.81 -1.99 -2.82
C VAL A 62 -2.31 -1.74 -3.00
N ASP A 63 -1.73 -0.88 -2.17
CA ASP A 63 -0.29 -0.60 -2.20
C ASP A 63 0.52 -1.83 -1.77
N PHE A 64 0.09 -2.53 -0.71
CA PHE A 64 0.69 -3.79 -0.27
C PHE A 64 0.73 -4.83 -1.40
N MET A 65 -0.41 -5.05 -2.08
CA MET A 65 -0.48 -6.00 -3.19
C MET A 65 0.41 -5.57 -4.37
N SER A 66 0.40 -4.29 -4.71
CA SER A 66 1.17 -3.75 -5.83
C SER A 66 2.68 -3.90 -5.59
N ASN A 67 3.12 -3.59 -4.37
CA ASN A 67 4.52 -3.74 -3.96
C ASN A 67 4.93 -5.21 -3.93
N GLY A 68 4.09 -6.09 -3.38
CA GLY A 68 4.38 -7.54 -3.37
C GLY A 68 4.58 -8.11 -4.77
N VAL A 69 3.80 -7.67 -5.76
CA VAL A 69 3.99 -8.07 -7.17
C VAL A 69 5.26 -7.48 -7.77
N ALA A 70 5.64 -6.25 -7.39
CA ALA A 70 6.88 -5.62 -7.85
C ALA A 70 8.11 -6.37 -7.30
N ASP A 71 8.14 -6.62 -5.99
CA ASP A 71 9.23 -7.32 -5.31
C ASP A 71 9.38 -8.75 -5.85
N PHE A 72 8.26 -9.45 -6.09
CA PHE A 72 8.31 -10.79 -6.67
C PHE A 72 8.93 -10.82 -8.07
N LYS A 73 8.70 -9.79 -8.90
CA LYS A 73 9.27 -9.74 -10.26
C LYS A 73 10.79 -9.70 -10.27
N GLU A 74 11.41 -9.06 -9.28
CA GLU A 74 12.87 -9.03 -9.15
C GLU A 74 13.45 -10.43 -8.88
N ILE A 75 12.65 -11.33 -8.28
CA ILE A 75 13.05 -12.71 -7.94
C ILE A 75 12.81 -13.68 -9.11
N VAL A 76 11.93 -13.36 -10.07
CA VAL A 76 11.58 -14.25 -11.21
C VAL A 76 12.79 -14.75 -12.01
N PRO A 77 13.80 -13.91 -12.36
CA PRO A 77 14.98 -14.39 -13.07
C PRO A 77 15.79 -15.42 -12.27
N VAL A 78 15.86 -15.25 -10.93
CA VAL A 78 16.54 -16.18 -10.03
C VAL A 78 15.80 -17.53 -10.05
N ILE A 79 14.48 -17.53 -10.00
CA ILE A 79 13.67 -18.75 -10.12
C ILE A 79 13.97 -19.46 -11.44
N GLY A 80 14.05 -18.72 -12.56
CA GLY A 80 14.40 -19.31 -13.87
C GLY A 80 15.75 -20.02 -13.88
N ILE A 81 16.75 -19.45 -13.21
CA ILE A 81 18.08 -20.07 -13.06
C ILE A 81 18.02 -21.30 -12.16
N MET A 82 17.36 -21.19 -11.00
CA MET A 82 17.27 -22.24 -9.99
C MET A 82 16.40 -23.43 -10.43
N CYS A 83 15.41 -23.19 -11.30
CA CYS A 83 14.55 -24.21 -11.90
C CYS A 83 15.11 -24.76 -13.22
N ASN A 84 16.40 -24.56 -13.52
CA ASN A 84 17.02 -25.10 -14.72
C ASN A 84 17.16 -26.63 -14.62
N PRO A 85 16.56 -27.43 -15.53
CA PRO A 85 16.63 -28.90 -15.49
C PRO A 85 18.04 -29.47 -15.70
N GLY A 86 18.97 -28.65 -16.17
CA GLY A 86 20.39 -28.98 -16.26
C GLY A 86 21.14 -28.93 -14.92
N LEU A 87 20.53 -28.39 -13.86
CA LEU A 87 21.14 -28.42 -12.52
C LEU A 87 21.19 -29.86 -12.00
N ARG A 88 22.30 -30.18 -11.33
CA ARG A 88 22.68 -31.51 -10.86
C ARG A 88 23.27 -31.33 -9.47
N LYS A 89 23.40 -32.43 -8.72
CA LYS A 89 23.89 -32.40 -7.33
C LYS A 89 25.14 -31.53 -7.13
N HIS A 90 26.17 -31.69 -7.98
CA HIS A 90 27.40 -30.92 -7.86
C HIS A 90 27.21 -29.39 -8.04
N HIS A 91 26.23 -28.97 -8.85
CA HIS A 91 25.88 -27.55 -8.98
C HIS A 91 25.24 -27.02 -7.69
N TRP A 92 24.36 -27.80 -7.07
CA TRP A 92 23.71 -27.46 -5.79
C TRP A 92 24.69 -27.44 -4.63
N ASP A 93 25.63 -28.40 -4.59
CA ASP A 93 26.71 -28.44 -3.60
C ASP A 93 27.54 -27.14 -3.69
N ALA A 94 28.00 -26.78 -4.89
CA ALA A 94 28.79 -25.56 -5.11
C ALA A 94 28.02 -24.26 -4.77
N MET A 95 26.74 -24.17 -5.10
CA MET A 95 25.91 -23.02 -4.71
C MET A 95 25.70 -22.96 -3.19
N SER A 96 25.51 -24.11 -2.54
CA SER A 96 25.33 -24.20 -1.09
C SER A 96 26.59 -23.78 -0.33
N ASP A 97 27.77 -24.16 -0.84
CA ASP A 97 29.06 -23.73 -0.28
C ASP A 97 29.22 -22.21 -0.33
N ILE A 98 28.78 -21.57 -1.42
CA ILE A 98 28.81 -20.11 -1.57
C ILE A 98 27.78 -19.45 -0.64
N ALA A 99 26.57 -20.01 -0.54
CA ALA A 99 25.49 -19.45 0.25
C ALA A 99 25.66 -19.65 1.76
N GLY A 100 26.47 -20.63 2.18
CA GLY A 100 26.67 -21.01 3.57
C GLY A 100 25.52 -21.83 4.17
N PHE A 101 24.58 -22.29 3.35
CA PHE A 101 23.49 -23.19 3.74
C PHE A 101 23.05 -24.07 2.57
N ASN A 102 22.40 -25.21 2.86
CA ASN A 102 21.97 -26.15 1.83
C ASN A 102 20.84 -25.54 0.98
N LEU A 103 21.14 -25.33 -0.30
CA LEU A 103 20.21 -24.83 -1.33
C LEU A 103 19.54 -25.94 -2.15
N THR A 104 19.93 -27.20 -1.94
CA THR A 104 19.35 -28.32 -2.70
C THR A 104 17.84 -28.39 -2.46
N PRO A 105 17.00 -28.36 -3.51
CA PRO A 105 15.56 -28.44 -3.35
C PRO A 105 15.19 -29.77 -2.68
N ASP A 106 14.37 -29.72 -1.63
CA ASP A 106 13.75 -30.91 -1.03
C ASP A 106 12.54 -31.31 -1.89
N ALA A 107 12.82 -31.62 -3.17
CA ALA A 107 11.83 -32.16 -4.08
C ALA A 107 11.67 -33.64 -3.72
N GLY A 108 10.66 -33.93 -2.89
CA GLY A 108 10.28 -35.29 -2.50
C GLY A 108 10.02 -36.23 -3.67
#